data_AF-A0A7T0JQ71-F1
#
_entry.id   AF-A0A7T0JQ71-F1
#
_cell.length_a   1.000
_cell.length_b   1.000
_cell.length_c   1.000
_cell.angle_alpha   90.00
_cell.angle_beta   90.00
_cell.angle_gamma   90.00
#
_symmetry.space_group_name_H-M   'P 1'
#
loop_
_entity.id
_entity.type
_entity.pdbx_description
1 polymer ?
#
loop_
_entity_poly.entity_id
_entity_poly.type
_entity_poly.pdbx_seq_one_letter_code
_entity_poly.pdbx_strand_id
1 'polypeptide(L)'
;MMKYFIFTSVLLLNSVMSGEAMADCATNQLTDASNPTLNDLLSGHTVCEAAGDAAATGPDQSWGVQEEHRSGGELWDYKRGPSSTIDPTKLIGAWSVSGTGANTVVNYSYLAGGGGGIYKVYNNGNASYDICNGPARVATVTVVPSIGSGCSGFAHGAP
;
A
#
# COMPACT_ATOMS: atom_id res chain seq x y z
N MET A 1 64.00 -1.20 -27.68
CA MET A 1 63.50 -2.11 -26.63
C MET A 1 62.39 -1.39 -25.89
N MET A 2 61.14 -1.85 -26.01
CA MET A 2 59.99 -1.28 -25.33
C MET A 2 59.15 -2.43 -24.75
N LYS A 3 58.91 -2.36 -23.46
CA LYS A 3 58.36 -3.40 -22.60
C LYS A 3 56.83 -3.33 -22.66
N TYR A 4 56.19 -4.42 -23.06
CA TYR A 4 54.73 -4.53 -23.09
C TYR A 4 54.18 -4.55 -21.65
N PHE A 5 53.33 -3.58 -21.31
CA PHE A 5 52.44 -3.66 -20.16
C PHE A 5 51.00 -3.66 -20.68
N ILE A 6 50.44 -4.85 -20.89
CA ILE A 6 49.01 -5.04 -21.09
C ILE A 6 48.39 -5.09 -19.69
N PHE A 7 47.82 -3.97 -19.25
CA PHE A 7 46.89 -3.96 -18.12
C PHE A 7 45.48 -4.20 -18.65
N THR A 8 45.12 -5.47 -18.82
CA THR A 8 43.74 -5.91 -18.99
C THR A 8 43.01 -5.77 -17.65
N SER A 9 42.53 -4.56 -17.36
CA SER A 9 41.59 -4.34 -16.26
C SER A 9 40.24 -4.93 -16.64
N VAL A 10 39.94 -6.09 -16.06
CA VAL A 10 38.62 -6.72 -16.07
C VAL A 10 37.67 -5.82 -15.29
N LEU A 11 36.75 -5.15 -16.00
CA LEU A 11 35.61 -4.48 -15.39
C LEU A 11 34.65 -5.57 -14.90
N LEU A 12 34.65 -5.85 -13.60
CA LEU A 12 33.60 -6.62 -12.95
C LEU A 12 32.36 -5.72 -12.79
N LEU A 13 31.46 -5.74 -13.77
CA LEU A 13 30.09 -5.25 -13.59
C LEU A 13 29.35 -6.23 -12.68
N ASN A 14 29.43 -6.01 -11.36
CA ASN A 14 28.43 -6.56 -10.45
C ASN A 14 27.16 -5.71 -10.61
N SER A 15 26.37 -6.03 -11.63
CA SER A 15 24.95 -5.67 -11.65
C SER A 15 24.29 -6.44 -10.51
N VAL A 16 24.24 -5.80 -9.33
CA VAL A 16 23.18 -6.06 -8.36
C VAL A 16 21.87 -5.83 -9.11
N MET A 17 21.28 -6.90 -9.61
CA MET A 17 19.88 -6.90 -9.98
C MET A 17 19.15 -6.68 -8.67
N SER A 18 18.82 -5.42 -8.38
CA SER A 18 17.72 -5.12 -7.47
C SER A 18 16.55 -5.93 -7.99
N GLY A 19 16.09 -6.90 -7.19
CA GLY A 19 14.89 -7.63 -7.50
C GLY A 19 13.74 -6.64 -7.51
N GLU A 20 13.39 -6.12 -8.68
CA GLU A 20 12.12 -5.44 -8.90
C GLU A 20 11.07 -6.49 -8.52
N ALA A 21 10.39 -6.32 -7.38
CA ALA A 21 9.25 -7.14 -7.04
C ALA A 21 8.21 -6.93 -8.15
N MET A 22 8.15 -7.86 -9.10
CA MET A 22 7.17 -7.82 -10.19
C MET A 22 5.78 -7.72 -9.55
N ALA A 23 5.05 -6.65 -9.90
CA ALA A 23 3.66 -6.43 -9.51
C ALA A 23 2.80 -7.66 -9.86
N ASP A 24 2.06 -8.24 -8.91
CA ASP A 24 1.09 -9.32 -9.18
C ASP A 24 -0.28 -8.74 -9.57
N CYS A 25 -0.29 -7.70 -10.41
CA CYS A 25 -1.52 -7.10 -10.95
C CYS A 25 -2.17 -7.97 -12.04
N ALA A 26 -1.90 -9.28 -12.02
CA ALA A 26 -2.27 -10.22 -13.07
C ALA A 26 -3.04 -11.42 -12.52
N THR A 27 -2.70 -11.91 -11.33
CA THR A 27 -3.32 -13.11 -10.77
C THR A 27 -3.90 -12.87 -9.39
N ASN A 28 -4.97 -13.60 -9.04
CA ASN A 28 -5.63 -13.52 -7.72
C ASN A 28 -6.31 -12.18 -7.40
N GLN A 29 -6.96 -11.56 -8.40
CA GLN A 29 -7.81 -10.39 -8.16
C GLN A 29 -8.90 -10.72 -7.13
N LEU A 30 -9.07 -9.86 -6.13
CA LEU A 30 -10.21 -9.90 -5.24
C LEU A 30 -11.45 -9.34 -5.95
N THR A 31 -12.53 -10.11 -5.88
CA THR A 31 -13.81 -9.83 -6.53
C THR A 31 -14.95 -9.92 -5.52
N ASP A 32 -16.16 -9.63 -5.96
CA ASP A 32 -17.41 -9.86 -5.22
C ASP A 32 -17.69 -11.35 -4.96
N ALA A 33 -17.05 -12.26 -5.70
CA ALA A 33 -17.17 -13.71 -5.52
C ALA A 33 -15.99 -14.34 -4.75
N SER A 34 -15.00 -13.55 -4.35
CA SER A 34 -13.83 -14.03 -3.59
C SER A 34 -14.19 -14.37 -2.15
N ASN A 35 -13.35 -15.15 -1.46
CA ASN A 35 -13.48 -15.41 -0.03
C ASN A 35 -12.16 -15.07 0.70
N PRO A 36 -12.08 -13.95 1.45
CA PRO A 36 -13.13 -12.93 1.62
C PRO A 36 -13.40 -12.14 0.32
N THR A 37 -14.58 -11.53 0.22
CA THR A 37 -14.86 -10.59 -0.88
C THR A 37 -14.01 -9.32 -0.71
N LEU A 38 -13.87 -8.53 -1.77
CA LEU A 38 -13.18 -7.24 -1.65
C LEU A 38 -13.83 -6.30 -0.62
N ASN A 39 -15.17 -6.31 -0.52
CA ASN A 39 -15.86 -5.46 0.45
C ASN A 39 -15.66 -5.97 1.89
N ASP A 40 -15.74 -7.29 2.10
CA ASP A 40 -15.52 -7.89 3.42
C ASP A 40 -14.08 -7.70 3.92
N LEU A 41 -13.12 -7.71 3.01
CA LEU A 41 -11.72 -7.45 3.33
C LEU A 41 -11.52 -6.02 3.85
N LEU A 42 -12.15 -5.03 3.21
CA LEU A 42 -11.92 -3.62 3.52
C LEU A 42 -12.83 -3.13 4.64
N SER A 43 -14.11 -3.47 4.63
CA SER A 43 -15.09 -2.91 5.55
C SER A 43 -14.75 -3.21 7.02
N GLY A 44 -14.57 -2.15 7.81
CA GLY A 44 -14.22 -2.24 9.23
C GLY A 44 -12.77 -2.64 9.51
N HIS A 45 -11.89 -2.56 8.51
CA HIS A 45 -10.47 -2.91 8.61
C HIS A 45 -9.56 -1.70 8.41
N THR A 46 -8.29 -1.85 8.80
CA THR A 46 -7.24 -0.84 8.56
C THR A 46 -6.28 -1.34 7.49
N VAL A 47 -6.06 -0.56 6.44
CA VAL A 47 -5.11 -0.81 5.36
C VAL A 47 -3.80 -0.09 5.66
N CYS A 48 -2.70 -0.83 5.63
CA CYS A 48 -1.38 -0.34 6.00
C CYS A 48 -0.44 -0.41 4.80
N GLU A 49 0.11 0.71 4.38
CA GLU A 49 1.23 0.76 3.43
C GLU A 49 2.55 0.80 4.20
N ALA A 50 3.46 -0.12 3.91
CA ALA A 50 4.75 -0.21 4.59
C ALA A 50 5.55 1.10 4.49
N ALA A 51 6.20 1.51 5.59
CA ALA A 51 7.04 2.70 5.62
C ALA A 51 8.27 2.44 4.74
N GLY A 52 8.52 3.34 3.78
CA GLY A 52 9.67 3.25 2.87
C GLY A 52 9.37 2.66 1.50
N ASP A 53 8.12 2.33 1.16
CA ASP A 53 7.75 2.17 -0.25
C ASP A 53 7.79 3.57 -0.91
N ALA A 54 8.49 3.69 -2.04
CA ALA A 54 9.00 4.97 -2.57
C ALA A 54 7.91 5.99 -2.98
N ALA A 55 6.63 5.61 -2.93
CA ALA A 55 5.49 6.50 -3.18
C ALA A 55 5.19 7.46 -2.01
N ALA A 56 5.57 7.12 -0.76
CA ALA A 56 5.26 7.90 0.42
C ALA A 56 6.33 9.00 0.69
N THR A 57 6.38 10.04 -0.15
CA THR A 57 7.31 11.18 -0.01
C THR A 57 6.66 12.34 0.75
N GLY A 58 6.72 12.33 2.09
CA GLY A 58 6.22 13.43 2.92
C GLY A 58 6.86 13.48 4.31
N PRO A 59 6.97 14.67 4.93
CA PRO A 59 7.69 14.88 6.19
C PRO A 59 7.05 14.18 7.41
N ASP A 60 5.77 13.81 7.34
CA ASP A 60 5.05 13.03 8.36
C ASP A 60 4.92 11.52 8.01
N GLN A 61 5.66 11.01 7.02
CA GLN A 61 5.49 9.63 6.51
C GLN A 61 6.42 8.60 7.21
N SER A 62 7.13 8.97 8.27
CA SER A 62 7.89 8.00 9.10
C SER A 62 6.99 6.94 9.76
N TRP A 63 5.67 7.19 9.77
CA TRP A 63 4.63 6.36 10.37
C TRP A 63 3.92 5.40 9.39
N GLY A 64 4.26 5.44 8.09
CA GLY A 64 3.50 4.76 7.02
C GLY A 64 2.10 5.33 6.80
N VAL A 65 1.49 5.04 5.65
CA VAL A 65 0.09 5.37 5.40
C VAL A 65 -0.78 4.30 6.03
N GLN A 66 -1.73 4.71 6.87
CA GLN A 66 -2.65 3.81 7.56
C GLN A 66 -4.07 4.34 7.39
N GLU A 67 -4.90 3.65 6.60
CA GLU A 67 -6.26 4.07 6.29
C GLU A 67 -7.28 3.13 6.92
N GLU A 68 -8.20 3.65 7.72
CA GLU A 68 -9.35 2.92 8.21
C GLU A 68 -10.48 2.99 7.18
N HIS A 69 -10.88 1.82 6.68
CA HIS A 69 -12.01 1.64 5.77
C HIS A 69 -13.27 1.40 6.59
N ARG A 70 -13.80 2.47 7.19
CA ARG A 70 -14.95 2.35 8.09
C ARG A 70 -16.20 1.89 7.36
N SER A 71 -17.03 1.11 8.05
CA SER A 71 -18.34 0.70 7.55
C SER A 71 -19.17 1.94 7.23
N GLY A 72 -19.81 1.95 6.04
CA GLY A 72 -20.49 3.13 5.51
C GLY A 72 -19.68 3.91 4.48
N GLY A 73 -18.42 3.53 4.24
CA GLY A 73 -17.62 4.06 3.14
C GLY A 73 -16.78 5.28 3.49
N GLU A 74 -16.57 5.60 4.77
CA GLU A 74 -15.64 6.66 5.16
C GLU A 74 -14.20 6.15 5.19
N LEU A 75 -13.26 6.98 4.73
CA LEU A 75 -11.82 6.76 4.88
C LEU A 75 -11.24 7.69 5.93
N TRP A 76 -10.60 7.11 6.93
CA TRP A 76 -9.95 7.84 7.99
C TRP A 76 -8.46 7.53 8.03
N ASP A 77 -7.64 8.55 8.17
CA ASP A 77 -6.19 8.43 8.36
C ASP A 77 -5.93 8.08 9.83
N TYR A 78 -5.46 6.85 10.08
CA TYR A 78 -5.06 6.41 11.39
C TYR A 78 -3.66 6.95 11.72
N LYS A 79 -3.66 8.04 12.50
CA LYS A 79 -2.44 8.69 13.00
C LYS A 79 -1.92 8.02 14.28
N ARG A 80 -1.93 8.74 15.40
CA ARG A 80 -1.66 8.17 16.74
C ARG A 80 -2.90 7.66 17.44
N GLY A 81 -3.98 7.47 16.68
CA GLY A 81 -5.27 7.03 17.18
C GLY A 81 -6.09 8.14 17.85
N PRO A 82 -7.38 7.88 18.09
CA PRO A 82 -8.35 8.89 18.52
C PRO A 82 -8.14 9.41 19.95
N SER A 83 -7.35 8.73 20.77
CA SER A 83 -7.04 9.14 22.15
C SER A 83 -5.80 10.05 22.27
N SER A 84 -5.07 10.28 21.17
CA SER A 84 -3.87 11.12 21.16
C SER A 84 -4.22 12.61 21.15
N THR A 85 -3.59 13.40 22.03
CA THR A 85 -3.76 14.87 22.07
C THR A 85 -2.89 15.60 21.06
N ILE A 86 -1.87 14.94 20.52
CA ILE A 86 -0.84 15.59 19.72
C ILE A 86 -1.05 15.26 18.22
N ASP A 87 -1.78 14.20 17.85
CA ASP A 87 -2.20 13.93 16.46
C ASP A 87 -3.29 12.83 16.37
N PRO A 88 -4.59 13.19 16.38
CA PRO A 88 -5.68 12.23 16.35
C PRO A 88 -6.00 11.72 14.94
N THR A 89 -6.75 10.62 14.86
CA THR A 89 -7.34 10.10 13.60
C THR A 89 -8.20 11.17 12.91
N LYS A 90 -8.14 11.25 11.57
CA LYS A 90 -8.84 12.28 10.79
C LYS A 90 -9.58 11.69 9.58
N LEU A 91 -10.79 12.18 9.30
CA LEU A 91 -11.50 11.88 8.05
C LEU A 91 -10.73 12.48 6.86
N ILE A 92 -10.34 11.64 5.91
CA ILE A 92 -9.59 12.03 4.72
C ILE A 92 -10.33 11.78 3.42
N GLY A 93 -11.41 11.00 3.43
CA GLY A 93 -12.06 10.61 2.19
C GLY A 93 -13.26 9.68 2.35
N ALA A 94 -13.62 9.08 1.23
CA ALA A 94 -14.60 8.04 1.13
C ALA A 94 -14.11 6.91 0.20
N TRP A 95 -14.61 5.70 0.43
CA TRP A 95 -14.35 4.52 -0.39
C TRP A 95 -15.64 3.79 -0.74
N SER A 96 -15.63 3.08 -1.85
CA SER A 96 -16.71 2.15 -2.22
C SER A 96 -16.19 1.03 -3.13
N VAL A 97 -16.83 -0.13 -3.06
CA VAL A 97 -16.58 -1.23 -4.01
C VAL A 97 -17.68 -1.22 -5.06
N SER A 98 -17.31 -1.37 -6.33
CA SER A 98 -18.25 -1.45 -7.45
C SER A 98 -17.77 -2.46 -8.50
N GLY A 99 -18.64 -2.75 -9.48
CA GLY A 99 -18.38 -3.77 -10.50
C GLY A 99 -18.68 -5.19 -10.01
N THR A 100 -18.41 -6.17 -10.87
CA THR A 100 -18.63 -7.61 -10.63
C THR A 100 -17.56 -8.43 -11.34
N GLY A 101 -17.23 -9.60 -10.79
CA GLY A 101 -16.20 -10.50 -11.31
C GLY A 101 -14.88 -9.77 -11.54
N ALA A 102 -14.26 -9.97 -12.71
CA ALA A 102 -13.01 -9.31 -13.09
C ALA A 102 -13.09 -7.77 -13.18
N ASN A 103 -14.29 -7.19 -13.20
CA ASN A 103 -14.50 -5.74 -13.20
C ASN A 103 -14.68 -5.18 -11.78
N THR A 104 -14.58 -6.01 -10.73
CA THR A 104 -14.64 -5.53 -9.34
C THR A 104 -13.48 -4.59 -9.05
N VAL A 105 -13.81 -3.40 -8.54
CA VAL A 105 -12.86 -2.33 -8.24
C VAL A 105 -13.22 -1.64 -6.93
N VAL A 106 -12.21 -1.02 -6.31
CA VAL A 106 -12.38 -0.07 -5.21
C VAL A 106 -12.19 1.35 -5.73
N ASN A 107 -13.09 2.24 -5.34
CA ASN A 107 -13.11 3.64 -5.72
C ASN A 107 -12.77 4.47 -4.48
N TYR A 108 -11.72 5.27 -4.57
CA TYR A 108 -11.28 6.19 -3.52
C TYR A 108 -11.57 7.63 -3.92
N SER A 109 -12.05 8.43 -2.97
CA SER A 109 -12.24 9.87 -3.11
C SER A 109 -11.67 10.57 -1.87
N TYR A 110 -10.66 11.41 -2.04
CA TYR A 110 -10.02 12.13 -0.93
C TYR A 110 -10.49 13.59 -0.86
N LEU A 111 -10.68 14.11 0.34
CA LEU A 111 -11.30 15.42 0.60
C LEU A 111 -10.35 16.61 0.38
N ALA A 112 -9.04 16.42 0.47
CA ALA A 112 -8.07 17.52 0.47
C ALA A 112 -6.93 17.28 -0.52
N GLY A 113 -7.04 17.81 -1.75
CA GLY A 113 -5.96 17.86 -2.75
C GLY A 113 -5.43 16.52 -3.27
N GLY A 114 -5.76 15.41 -2.61
CA GLY A 114 -5.45 14.05 -3.02
C GLY A 114 -6.39 13.63 -4.14
N GLY A 115 -5.81 13.26 -5.29
CA GLY A 115 -6.58 12.66 -6.37
C GLY A 115 -7.24 11.38 -5.86
N GLY A 116 -8.53 11.22 -6.15
CA GLY A 116 -9.19 9.91 -6.04
C GLY A 116 -8.74 8.97 -7.17
N GLY A 117 -9.12 7.71 -7.07
CA GLY A 117 -8.75 6.72 -8.08
C GLY A 117 -9.60 5.46 -8.02
N ILE A 118 -9.53 4.69 -9.09
CA ILE A 118 -10.20 3.39 -9.22
C ILE A 118 -9.11 2.34 -9.31
N TYR A 119 -9.13 1.37 -8.41
CA TYR A 119 -8.07 0.38 -8.30
C TYR A 119 -8.65 -1.03 -8.21
N LYS A 120 -7.84 -1.98 -8.65
CA LYS A 120 -8.05 -3.40 -8.38
C LYS A 120 -7.13 -3.81 -7.24
N VAL A 121 -7.59 -4.78 -6.46
CA VAL A 121 -6.82 -5.35 -5.36
C VAL A 121 -6.54 -6.81 -5.66
N TYR A 122 -5.28 -7.21 -5.54
CA TYR A 122 -4.82 -8.57 -5.79
C TYR A 122 -4.26 -9.16 -4.50
N ASN A 123 -4.57 -10.42 -4.23
CA ASN A 123 -4.14 -11.10 -3.01
C ASN A 123 -2.79 -11.79 -3.23
N ASN A 124 -1.77 -11.35 -2.49
CA ASN A 124 -0.42 -11.92 -2.53
C ASN A 124 -0.22 -13.04 -1.49
N GLY A 125 -1.24 -13.34 -0.67
CA GLY A 125 -1.17 -14.22 0.49
C GLY A 125 -0.62 -13.51 1.73
N ASN A 126 -0.64 -14.19 2.89
CA ASN A 126 -0.11 -13.69 4.16
C ASN A 126 -0.62 -12.29 4.58
N ALA A 127 -1.91 -12.01 4.33
CA ALA A 127 -2.54 -10.71 4.56
C ALA A 127 -1.88 -9.52 3.83
N SER A 128 -1.14 -9.80 2.75
CA SER A 128 -0.54 -8.82 1.85
C SER A 128 -1.34 -8.74 0.54
N TYR A 129 -1.51 -7.51 0.04
CA TYR A 129 -2.30 -7.22 -1.12
C TYR A 129 -1.63 -6.15 -1.99
N ASP A 130 -1.68 -6.33 -3.31
CA ASP A 130 -1.25 -5.33 -4.28
C ASP A 130 -2.43 -4.46 -4.69
N ILE A 131 -2.29 -3.15 -4.57
CA ILE A 131 -3.22 -2.16 -5.15
C ILE A 131 -2.70 -1.80 -6.54
N CYS A 132 -3.55 -1.93 -7.55
CA CYS A 132 -3.16 -1.78 -8.94
C CYS A 132 -4.07 -0.82 -9.70
N ASN A 133 -3.46 0.00 -10.56
CA ASN A 133 -4.14 0.80 -11.58
C ASN A 133 -3.80 0.25 -12.97
N GLY A 134 -4.74 -0.50 -13.55
CA GLY A 134 -4.46 -1.29 -14.75
C GLY A 134 -3.37 -2.35 -14.48
N PRO A 135 -2.31 -2.43 -15.31
CA PRO A 135 -1.22 -3.39 -15.11
C PRO A 135 -0.16 -2.92 -14.10
N ALA A 136 -0.23 -1.69 -13.61
CA ALA A 136 0.78 -1.12 -12.72
C ALA A 136 0.37 -1.26 -11.25
N ARG A 137 1.26 -1.82 -10.42
CA ARG A 137 1.12 -1.75 -8.96
C ARG A 137 1.43 -0.33 -8.52
N VAL A 138 0.55 0.21 -7.68
CA VAL A 138 0.71 1.54 -7.07
C VAL A 138 1.13 1.46 -5.62
N ALA A 139 0.76 0.37 -4.92
CA ALA A 139 1.16 0.14 -3.53
C ALA A 139 1.08 -1.36 -3.19
N THR A 140 1.90 -1.78 -2.23
CA THR A 140 1.74 -3.06 -1.52
C THR A 140 1.26 -2.76 -0.11
N VAL A 141 0.15 -3.36 0.29
CA VAL A 141 -0.49 -3.10 1.58
C VAL A 141 -0.68 -4.38 2.40
N THR A 142 -0.82 -4.21 3.71
CA THR A 142 -1.34 -5.25 4.59
C THR A 142 -2.67 -4.81 5.19
N VAL A 143 -3.57 -5.77 5.45
CA VAL A 143 -4.87 -5.48 6.07
C VAL A 143 -4.87 -5.98 7.51
N VAL A 144 -5.09 -5.06 8.45
CA VAL A 144 -5.23 -5.36 9.87
C VAL A 144 -6.72 -5.52 10.22
N PRO A 145 -7.08 -6.61 10.91
CA PRO A 145 -8.42 -6.80 11.45
C PRO A 145 -8.78 -5.68 12.44
N SER A 146 -9.90 -5.00 12.19
CA SER A 146 -10.44 -3.90 12.99
C SER A 146 -9.86 -2.50 12.70
N ILE A 147 -10.65 -1.51 13.10
CA ILE A 147 -10.29 -0.09 13.18
C ILE A 147 -9.72 0.23 14.56
N GLY A 148 -9.02 1.36 14.71
CA GLY A 148 -8.60 1.86 16.02
C GLY A 148 -7.36 1.22 16.62
N SER A 149 -6.75 0.24 15.95
CA SER A 149 -5.54 -0.46 16.45
C SER A 149 -4.26 -0.02 15.74
N GLY A 150 -4.37 0.62 14.57
CA GLY A 150 -3.23 0.94 13.74
C GLY A 150 -2.47 -0.28 13.25
N CYS A 151 -1.38 -0.01 12.55
CA CYS A 151 -0.55 -1.01 11.93
C CYS A 151 0.66 -1.32 12.82
N SER A 152 0.90 -2.61 13.09
CA SER A 152 2.06 -3.07 13.86
C SER A 152 3.35 -2.98 13.04
N GLY A 153 4.44 -2.46 13.61
CA GLY A 153 5.74 -2.34 12.94
C GLY A 153 6.11 -0.91 12.54
N PHE A 154 5.14 0.01 12.60
CA PHE A 154 5.41 1.43 12.62
C PHE A 154 5.74 1.78 14.07
N ALA A 155 7.03 1.95 14.36
CA ALA A 155 7.45 2.36 15.68
C ALA A 155 6.76 3.70 15.97
N HIS A 156 5.72 3.68 16.81
CA HIS A 156 5.25 4.83 17.57
C HIS A 156 6.46 5.35 18.35
N GLY A 157 7.30 6.16 17.71
CA GLY A 157 8.42 6.88 18.29
C GLY A 157 8.00 7.34 19.66
N ALA A 158 8.54 6.63 20.65
CA ALA A 158 8.44 7.03 22.03
C ALA A 158 9.01 8.47 22.12
N PRO A 159 8.43 9.30 22.99
CA PRO A 159 8.74 10.73 23.10
C PRO A 159 10.24 11.01 23.28
#